data_AF-A0A1I4NEV7-F1
#
_entry.id   AF-A0A1I4NEV7-F1
#
_cell.length_a   1.000
_cell.length_b   1.000
_cell.length_c   1.000
_cell.angle_alpha   90.00
_cell.angle_beta   90.00
_cell.angle_gamma   90.00
#
_symmetry.space_group_name_H-M   'P 1'
#
loop_
_entity.id
_entity.type
_entity.pdbx_description
1 polymer ?
#
loop_
_entity_poly.entity_id
_entity_poly.type
_entity_poly.pdbx_seq_one_letter_code
_entity_poly.pdbx_strand_id
1 'polypeptide(L)'
;MLTDLESTVIDQLRAILRAPELIGKVLPQAIKLDSALGEAKVTVAMTRLDAIWEQLFPAEQARIVKLLVEKVIVSPSDLEVRLRVNGIERLVLEMSVKAIERQEEALM
;
A
#
# COMPACT_ATOMS: atom_id res chain seq x y z
N MET A 1 20.95 2.19 -5.79
CA MET A 1 19.99 2.62 -6.82
C MET A 1 19.08 1.45 -7.09
N LEU A 2 17.76 1.66 -7.03
CA LEU A 2 16.80 0.66 -7.50
C LEU A 2 17.07 0.42 -8.99
N THR A 3 16.91 -0.81 -9.43
CA THR A 3 16.98 -1.14 -10.86
C THR A 3 15.74 -0.60 -11.59
N ASP A 4 15.83 -0.36 -12.90
CA ASP A 4 14.71 0.14 -13.71
C ASP A 4 13.44 -0.73 -13.57
N LEU A 5 13.63 -2.05 -13.41
CA LEU A 5 12.56 -3.00 -13.17
C LEU A 5 11.87 -2.75 -11.82
N GLU A 6 12.64 -2.56 -10.75
CA GLU A 6 12.08 -2.33 -9.40
C GLU A 6 11.29 -1.03 -9.34
N SER A 7 11.78 0.04 -9.97
CA SER A 7 11.05 1.31 -10.09
C SER A 7 9.71 1.09 -10.81
N THR A 8 9.73 0.37 -11.92
CA THR A 8 8.52 0.11 -12.73
C THR A 8 7.48 -0.69 -11.94
N VAL A 9 7.89 -1.72 -11.19
CA VAL A 9 6.99 -2.51 -10.33
C VAL A 9 6.35 -1.63 -9.26
N ILE A 10 7.15 -0.75 -8.63
CA ILE A 10 6.65 0.19 -7.61
C ILE A 10 5.64 1.15 -8.24
N ASP A 11 5.94 1.71 -9.41
CA ASP A 11 5.05 2.63 -10.12
C ASP A 11 3.71 1.98 -10.46
N GLN A 12 3.75 0.74 -10.97
CA GLN A 12 2.53 0.00 -11.30
C GLN A 12 1.72 -0.35 -10.05
N LEU A 13 2.37 -0.75 -8.96
CA LEU A 13 1.69 -1.00 -7.67
C LEU A 13 1.01 0.27 -7.16
N ARG A 14 1.71 1.42 -7.18
CA ARG A 14 1.12 2.68 -6.73
C ARG A 14 -0.01 3.16 -7.63
N ALA A 15 0.07 2.93 -8.94
CA ALA A 15 -1.00 3.22 -9.88
C ALA A 15 -2.27 2.42 -9.56
N ILE A 16 -2.13 1.12 -9.26
CA ILE A 16 -3.26 0.27 -8.85
C ILE A 16 -3.89 0.80 -7.56
N LEU A 17 -3.08 1.20 -6.58
CA LEU A 17 -3.58 1.72 -5.30
C LEU A 17 -4.32 3.06 -5.45
N ARG A 18 -4.03 3.84 -6.48
CA ARG A 18 -4.71 5.12 -6.75
C ARG A 18 -5.83 5.02 -7.78
N ALA A 19 -6.11 3.82 -8.29
CA ALA A 19 -7.12 3.59 -9.29
C ALA A 19 -8.52 3.98 -8.77
N PRO A 20 -9.33 4.75 -9.52
CA PRO A 20 -10.70 5.12 -9.13
C PRO A 20 -11.57 3.91 -8.78
N GLU A 21 -11.34 2.78 -9.47
CA GLU A 21 -12.03 1.51 -9.22
C GLU A 21 -11.74 0.97 -7.82
N LEU A 22 -10.53 1.19 -7.31
CA LEU A 22 -10.17 0.81 -5.95
C LEU A 22 -10.82 1.75 -4.94
N ILE A 23 -10.85 3.06 -5.22
CA ILE A 23 -11.54 4.04 -4.35
C ILE A 23 -13.01 3.68 -4.19
N GLY A 24 -13.70 3.36 -5.29
CA GLY A 24 -15.10 2.92 -5.27
C GLY A 24 -15.33 1.64 -4.46
N LYS A 25 -14.34 0.73 -4.40
CA LYS A 25 -14.40 -0.49 -3.58
C LYS A 25 -14.08 -0.24 -2.11
N VAL A 26 -13.19 0.70 -1.82
CA VAL A 26 -12.74 1.03 -0.46
C VAL A 26 -13.78 1.89 0.27
N LEU A 27 -14.40 2.85 -0.42
CA LEU A 27 -15.32 3.81 0.18
C LEU A 27 -16.46 3.18 1.00
N PRO A 28 -17.20 2.16 0.50
CA PRO A 28 -18.25 1.52 1.28
C PRO A 28 -17.73 0.81 2.54
N GLN A 29 -16.49 0.30 2.52
CA GLN A 29 -15.87 -0.34 3.68
C GLN A 29 -15.37 0.70 4.68
N ALA A 30 -14.80 1.81 4.21
CA ALA A 30 -14.38 2.92 5.04
C ALA A 30 -15.56 3.53 5.81
N ILE A 31 -16.70 3.76 5.15
CA ILE A 31 -17.92 4.28 5.78
C ILE A 31 -18.46 3.32 6.85
N LYS A 32 -18.34 2.00 6.66
CA LYS A 32 -18.74 1.01 7.68
C LYS A 32 -17.88 1.07 8.94
N LEU A 33 -16.60 1.38 8.79
CA LEU A 33 -15.65 1.49 9.90
C LEU A 33 -15.81 2.82 10.64
N ASP A 34 -15.97 3.91 9.89
CA ASP A 34 -16.23 5.24 10.40
C ASP A 34 -17.11 6.03 9.42
N SER A 35 -18.35 6.27 9.82
CA SER A 35 -19.33 7.02 9.01
C SER A 35 -18.90 8.46 8.70
N ALA A 36 -17.92 9.01 9.43
CA ALA A 36 -17.35 10.34 9.15
C ALA A 36 -16.35 10.33 7.98
N LEU A 37 -15.95 9.15 7.47
CA LEU A 37 -15.09 8.97 6.29
C LEU A 37 -15.93 9.01 5.00
N GLY A 38 -16.26 10.21 4.55
CA GLY A 38 -16.89 10.42 3.22
C GLY A 38 -15.90 10.29 2.05
N GLU A 39 -16.43 10.26 0.82
CA GLU A 39 -15.68 10.07 -0.43
C GLU A 39 -14.48 11.01 -0.59
N ALA A 40 -14.67 12.30 -0.29
CA ALA A 40 -13.60 13.29 -0.38
C ALA A 40 -12.42 12.95 0.55
N LYS A 41 -12.69 12.48 1.78
CA LYS A 41 -11.64 12.10 2.73
C LYS A 41 -10.92 10.83 2.29
N VAL A 42 -11.67 9.82 1.82
CA VAL A 42 -11.10 8.56 1.31
C VAL A 42 -10.22 8.84 0.09
N THR A 43 -10.72 9.62 -0.87
CA THR A 43 -9.96 10.01 -2.07
C THR A 43 -8.68 10.76 -1.70
N VAL A 44 -8.77 11.76 -0.82
CA VAL A 44 -7.59 12.50 -0.36
C VAL A 44 -6.58 11.58 0.34
N ALA A 45 -7.04 10.65 1.19
CA ALA A 45 -6.16 9.71 1.86
C ALA A 45 -5.45 8.77 0.86
N MET A 46 -6.19 8.23 -0.11
CA MET A 46 -5.65 7.34 -1.14
C MET A 46 -4.64 8.07 -2.06
N THR A 47 -4.89 9.34 -2.40
CA THR A 47 -3.95 10.14 -3.20
C THR A 47 -2.70 10.56 -2.42
N ARG A 48 -2.84 10.81 -1.10
CA ARG A 48 -1.70 11.15 -0.23
C ARG A 48 -0.75 9.98 0.02
N LEU A 49 -1.13 8.76 -0.35
CA LEU A 49 -0.30 7.57 -0.23
C LEU A 49 1.08 7.76 -0.90
N ASP A 50 1.15 8.51 -1.99
CA ASP A 50 2.42 8.80 -2.69
C ASP A 50 3.37 9.64 -1.87
N ALA A 51 2.84 10.72 -1.30
CA ALA A 51 3.64 11.60 -0.47
C ALA A 51 4.20 10.83 0.72
N ILE A 52 3.41 9.90 1.28
CA ILE A 52 3.87 9.01 2.35
C ILE A 52 4.93 8.04 1.82
N TRP A 53 4.70 7.44 0.65
CA TRP A 53 5.61 6.47 0.03
C TRP A 53 7.01 7.04 -0.15
N GLU A 54 7.12 8.26 -0.68
CA GLU A 54 8.41 8.94 -0.89
C GLU A 54 9.14 9.29 0.42
N GLN A 55 8.44 9.32 1.55
CA GLN A 55 9.02 9.54 2.86
C GLN A 55 9.45 8.24 3.55
N LEU A 56 9.07 7.08 3.01
CA LEU A 56 9.48 5.79 3.56
C LEU A 56 10.95 5.53 3.28
N PHE A 57 11.65 4.99 4.27
CA PHE A 57 12.99 4.45 4.05
C PHE A 57 12.94 3.38 2.95
N PRO A 58 13.99 3.24 2.11
CA PRO A 58 14.03 2.26 1.03
C PRO A 58 13.75 0.82 1.50
N ALA A 59 14.20 0.46 2.70
CA ALA A 59 13.93 -0.84 3.30
C ALA A 59 12.43 -1.07 3.57
N GLU A 60 11.71 -0.03 3.99
CA GLU A 60 10.28 -0.10 4.28
C GLU A 60 9.45 -0.17 2.99
N GLN A 61 9.84 0.59 1.95
CA GLN A 61 9.26 0.45 0.61
C GLN A 61 9.40 -1.00 0.11
N ALA A 62 10.61 -1.56 0.18
CA ALA A 62 10.88 -2.94 -0.24
C ALA A 62 10.09 -3.97 0.57
N ARG A 63 9.91 -3.74 1.88
CA ARG A 63 9.07 -4.59 2.74
C ARG A 63 7.61 -4.57 2.28
N ILE A 64 7.04 -3.38 2.05
CA ILE A 64 5.65 -3.26 1.59
C ILE A 64 5.46 -3.96 0.24
N VAL A 65 6.38 -3.78 -0.71
CA VAL A 65 6.33 -4.48 -2.00
C VAL A 65 6.31 -6.01 -1.80
N LYS A 66 7.17 -6.56 -0.93
CA LYS A 66 7.21 -8.02 -0.65
C LYS A 66 5.90 -8.55 -0.05
N LEU A 67 5.21 -7.72 0.74
CA LEU A 67 3.92 -8.08 1.34
C LEU A 67 2.77 -8.02 0.35
N LEU A 68 2.83 -7.11 -0.62
CA LEU A 68 1.74 -6.91 -1.57
C LEU A 68 1.91 -7.74 -2.83
N VAL A 69 3.15 -7.95 -3.29
CA VAL A 69 3.45 -8.63 -4.55
C VAL A 69 3.75 -10.10 -4.30
N GLU A 70 3.05 -10.96 -5.03
CA GLU A 70 3.29 -12.40 -5.06
C GLU A 70 4.39 -12.74 -6.05
N LYS A 71 4.29 -12.21 -7.27
CA LYS A 71 5.23 -12.47 -8.35
C LYS A 71 5.24 -11.32 -9.35
N VAL A 72 6.42 -11.06 -9.91
CA VAL A 72 6.61 -10.20 -11.08
C VAL A 72 7.00 -11.10 -12.25
N ILE A 73 6.32 -10.96 -13.38
CA ILE A 73 6.62 -11.69 -14.62
C ILE A 73 7.11 -10.66 -15.64
N VAL A 74 8.36 -10.83 -16.09
CA VAL A 74 8.99 -9.94 -17.05
C VAL A 74 9.07 -10.64 -18.39
N SER A 75 8.55 -9.98 -19.43
CA SER A 75 8.63 -10.38 -20.82
C SER A 75 9.40 -9.31 -21.61
N PRO A 76 9.95 -9.61 -22.80
CA PRO A 76 10.66 -8.62 -23.61
C PRO A 76 9.85 -7.34 -23.92
N SER A 77 8.52 -7.42 -23.88
CA SER A 77 7.60 -6.33 -24.20
C SER A 77 6.61 -5.99 -23.09
N ASP A 78 6.62 -6.70 -21.96
CA ASP A 78 5.56 -6.57 -20.95
C ASP A 78 6.04 -6.87 -19.52
N LEU A 79 5.34 -6.28 -18.55
CA LEU A 79 5.55 -6.46 -17.12
C LEU A 79 4.22 -6.75 -16.43
N GLU A 80 4.07 -7.95 -15.88
CA GLU A 80 2.89 -8.35 -15.12
C GLU A 80 3.24 -8.42 -13.63
N VAL A 81 2.50 -7.68 -12.79
CA VAL A 81 2.60 -7.75 -11.33
C VAL A 81 1.39 -8.49 -10.77
N ARG A 82 1.64 -9.63 -10.14
CA ARG A 82 0.62 -10.40 -9.41
C ARG A 82 0.62 -10.02 -7.94
N LEU A 83 -0.53 -9.57 -7.45
CA LEU A 83 -0.72 -9.22 -6.04
C LEU A 83 -1.10 -10.45 -5.21
N ARG A 84 -0.61 -10.51 -3.98
CA ARG A 84 -1.03 -11.53 -3.01
C ARG A 84 -2.48 -11.28 -2.61
N VAL A 85 -3.28 -12.35 -2.60
CA VAL A 85 -4.70 -12.31 -2.18
C VAL A 85 -4.88 -11.72 -0.78
N ASN A 86 -3.97 -12.06 0.15
CA ASN A 86 -3.97 -11.57 1.54
C ASN A 86 -2.91 -10.49 1.81
N GLY A 87 -2.37 -9.85 0.75
CA GLY A 87 -1.25 -8.93 0.90
C GLY A 87 -1.58 -7.71 1.78
N ILE A 88 -2.76 -7.12 1.57
CA ILE A 88 -3.24 -5.97 2.34
C ILE A 88 -3.50 -6.35 3.80
N GLU A 89 -4.09 -7.53 4.05
CA GLU A 89 -4.37 -8.01 5.41
C GLU A 89 -3.07 -8.19 6.21
N ARG A 90 -2.05 -8.79 5.59
CA ARG A 90 -0.72 -8.92 6.20
C ARG A 90 -0.08 -7.56 6.48
N LEU A 91 -0.17 -6.64 5.52
CA LEU A 91 0.35 -5.28 5.70
C LEU A 91 -0.30 -4.58 6.89
N VAL A 92 -1.62 -4.65 7.00
CA VAL A 92 -2.37 -4.06 8.12
C VAL A 92 -1.95 -4.69 9.45
N LEU A 93 -1.88 -6.02 9.52
CA LEU A 93 -1.45 -6.73 10.73
C LEU A 93 -0.06 -6.28 11.20
N GLU A 94 0.92 -6.19 10.29
CA GLU A 94 2.26 -5.72 10.64
C GLU A 94 2.28 -4.25 11.09
N MET A 95 1.44 -3.39 10.49
CA MET A 95 1.33 -1.99 10.92
C MET A 95 0.68 -1.85 12.31
N SER A 96 -0.31 -2.69 12.61
CA SER A 96 -0.99 -2.72 13.92
C SER A 96 -0.08 -3.23 15.03
N VAL A 97 0.70 -4.29 14.79
CA VAL A 97 1.69 -4.81 15.77
C VAL A 97 2.73 -3.74 16.10
N LYS A 98 3.31 -3.08 15.08
CA LYS A 98 4.25 -1.95 15.29
C LYS A 98 3.64 -0.75 16.00
N ALA A 99 2.32 -0.57 15.92
CA ALA A 99 1.64 0.51 16.65
C ALA A 99 1.54 0.18 18.14
N ILE A 100 1.27 -1.09 18.47
CA ILE A 100 1.18 -1.59 19.86
C ILE A 100 2.56 -1.54 20.53
N GLU A 101 3.61 -2.05 19.88
CA GLU A 101 4.98 -2.05 20.42
C GLU A 101 5.45 -0.63 20.78
N ARG A 102 5.18 0.35 19.91
CA ARG A 102 5.50 1.77 20.17
C ARG A 102 4.72 2.39 21.32
N GLN A 103 3.50 1.92 21.60
CA GLN A 103 2.72 2.39 22.75
C GLN A 103 3.25 1.81 24.07
N GLU A 104 3.68 0.54 24.07
CA GLU A 104 4.27 -0.10 25.25
C GLU A 104 5.64 0.50 25.60
N GLU A 105 6.49 0.77 24.61
CA GLU A 105 7.77 1.48 24.80
C GLU A 105 7.59 2.90 25.34
N ALA A 106 6.49 3.59 25.00
CA ALA A 106 6.20 4.94 25.49
C ALA A 106 5.59 4.98 26.90
N LEU A 107 5.18 3.83 27.44
CA LEU A 107 4.60 3.67 28.78
C LEU A 107 5.61 3.14 29.82
N MET A 108 6.83 2.80 29.40
CA MET A 108 7.97 2.41 30.23
C MET A 108 8.97 3.56 30.39
#